data_AF-A0A6G0ZP30-F1
#
_entry.id   AF-A0A6G0ZP30-F1
#
_cell.length_a   1.000
_cell.length_b   1.000
_cell.length_c   1.000
_cell.angle_alpha   90.00
_cell.angle_beta   90.00
_cell.angle_gamma   90.00
#
_symmetry.space_group_name_H-M   'P 1'
#
loop_
_entity.id
_entity.type
_entity.pdbx_description
1 polymer ?
#
loop_
_entity_poly.entity_id
_entity_poly.type
_entity_poly.pdbx_seq_one_letter_code
_entity_poly.pdbx_strand_id
1 'polypeptide(L)'
;MKFIITHESTDYKQWNYTVEYEEHLSQIPFVINKIIGDFIVDKSHSEPTIKSTHRTCFAKIYCLNTKSEMIFANLSNGTRVVEKIKYECPWLLTKFCMNEVLYQRKEIFRQLQTVFAYTRH
;
A
#
# COMPACT_ATOMS: atom_id res chain seq x y z
N MET A 1 5.37 -15.54 1.96
CA MET A 1 5.60 -14.10 1.74
C MET A 1 6.48 -13.60 2.86
N LYS A 2 7.64 -13.01 2.54
CA LYS A 2 8.55 -12.46 3.54
C LYS A 2 8.25 -10.97 3.67
N PHE A 3 7.75 -10.54 4.82
CA PHE A 3 7.49 -9.14 5.14
C PHE A 3 8.40 -8.79 6.31
N ILE A 4 9.34 -7.88 6.08
CA ILE A 4 10.36 -7.53 7.07
C ILE A 4 10.31 -6.03 7.29
N ILE A 5 10.08 -5.61 8.52
CA ILE A 5 10.29 -4.21 8.92
C ILE A 5 11.80 -4.01 9.08
N THR A 6 12.39 -3.13 8.26
CA THR A 6 13.83 -2.84 8.27
C THR A 6 14.17 -1.63 9.13
N HIS A 7 13.25 -0.67 9.20
CA HIS A 7 13.37 0.52 10.03
C HIS A 7 12.02 0.83 10.66
N GLU A 8 12.05 1.31 11.89
CA GLU A 8 10.85 1.71 12.63
C GLU A 8 11.21 2.86 13.57
N SER A 9 10.37 3.89 13.62
CA SER A 9 10.43 4.95 14.62
C SER A 9 9.02 5.40 14.96
N THR A 10 8.74 5.61 16.24
CA THR A 10 7.43 6.11 16.69
C THR A 10 7.60 7.30 17.61
N ASP A 11 6.70 8.26 17.49
CA ASP A 11 6.45 9.30 18.48
C ASP A 11 4.93 9.40 18.77
N TYR A 12 4.51 10.40 19.55
CA TYR A 12 3.11 10.59 19.94
C TYR A 12 2.17 10.95 18.78
N LYS A 13 2.69 11.52 17.69
CA LYS A 13 1.91 12.04 16.56
C LYS A 13 2.03 11.14 15.34
N GLN A 14 3.14 10.45 15.19
CA GLN A 14 3.52 9.80 13.95
C GLN A 14 4.23 8.46 14.21
N TRP A 15 3.91 7.45 13.40
CA TRP A 15 4.62 6.18 13.36
C TRP A 15 5.16 5.94 11.96
N ASN A 16 6.47 5.81 11.85
CA ASN A 16 7.19 5.61 10.60
C ASN A 16 7.78 4.21 10.59
N TYR A 17 7.61 3.50 9.48
CA TYR A 17 8.27 2.22 9.30
C TYR A 17 8.57 1.96 7.82
N THR A 18 9.68 1.28 7.58
CA THR A 18 10.07 0.81 6.25
C THR A 18 9.95 -0.70 6.22
N VAL A 19 9.34 -1.22 5.16
CA VAL A 19 9.15 -2.65 4.96
C VAL A 19 9.78 -3.09 3.65
N GLU A 20 10.39 -4.27 3.70
CA GLU A 20 10.84 -4.99 2.53
C GLU A 20 9.96 -6.23 2.35
N TYR A 21 9.39 -6.39 1.15
CA TYR A 21 8.54 -7.51 0.82
C TYR A 21 8.62 -7.89 -0.66
N GLU A 22 8.19 -9.11 -0.97
CA GLU A 22 8.15 -9.65 -2.32
C GLU A 22 6.70 -9.95 -2.71
N GLU A 23 6.31 -9.53 -3.91
CA GLU A 23 4.97 -9.78 -4.46
C GLU A 23 5.05 -10.41 -5.85
N HIS A 24 4.08 -11.30 -6.10
CA HIS A 24 3.83 -11.83 -7.44
C HIS A 24 2.89 -10.87 -8.19
N LEU A 25 3.18 -10.61 -9.46
CA LEU A 25 2.25 -9.87 -10.32
C LEU A 25 1.00 -10.71 -10.58
N SER A 26 -0.19 -10.13 -10.39
CA SER A 26 -1.46 -10.81 -10.61
C SER A 26 -1.63 -11.29 -12.05
N GLN A 27 -1.17 -10.49 -13.01
CA GLN A 27 -1.25 -10.81 -14.44
C GLN A 27 -0.09 -11.70 -14.92
N ILE A 28 1.02 -11.78 -14.17
CA ILE A 28 2.21 -12.58 -14.53
C ILE A 28 2.78 -13.24 -13.26
N PRO A 29 2.16 -14.33 -12.78
CA PRO A 29 2.42 -14.87 -11.44
C PRO A 29 3.82 -15.44 -11.23
N PHE A 30 4.58 -15.72 -12.30
CA PHE A 30 5.96 -16.18 -12.21
C PHE A 30 6.99 -15.04 -12.03
N VAL A 31 6.56 -13.79 -12.17
CA VAL A 31 7.41 -12.62 -11.92
C VAL A 31 7.26 -12.18 -10.48
N ILE A 32 8.37 -12.19 -9.75
CA ILE A 32 8.47 -11.71 -8.37
C ILE A 32 9.13 -10.34 -8.39
N ASN A 33 8.45 -9.37 -7.80
CA ASN A 33 8.97 -8.03 -7.61
C ASN A 33 9.38 -7.83 -6.15
N LYS A 34 10.60 -7.31 -5.97
CA LYS A 34 11.06 -6.83 -4.67
C LYS A 34 10.56 -5.39 -4.48
N ILE A 35 9.93 -5.15 -3.34
CA ILE A 35 9.32 -3.86 -3.00
C ILE A 35 9.89 -3.38 -1.67
N ILE A 36 10.26 -2.11 -1.65
CA ILE A 36 10.57 -1.37 -0.42
C ILE A 36 9.47 -0.34 -0.25
N GLY A 37 8.76 -0.40 0.87
CA GLY A 37 7.68 0.51 1.20
C GLY A 37 8.01 1.33 2.45
N ASP A 38 8.09 2.64 2.31
CA ASP A 38 8.20 3.58 3.42
C ASP A 38 6.80 4.06 3.80
N PHE A 39 6.43 3.89 5.06
CA PHE A 39 5.12 4.24 5.60
C PHE A 39 5.25 5.32 6.66
N ILE A 40 4.27 6.23 6.65
CA ILE A 40 4.09 7.28 7.63
C ILE A 40 2.62 7.23 8.06
N VAL A 41 2.38 6.82 9.29
CA VAL A 41 1.07 6.81 9.94
C VAL A 41 0.95 8.07 10.77
N ASP A 42 0.15 9.02 10.30
CA ASP A 42 -0.09 10.30 10.94
C ASP A 42 -1.42 10.25 11.71
N LYS A 43 -1.32 10.42 13.03
CA LYS A 43 -2.43 10.40 13.99
C LYS A 43 -2.78 11.81 14.48
N SER A 44 -2.10 12.84 14.00
CA SER A 44 -2.20 14.20 14.54
C SER A 44 -3.44 14.97 14.06
N HIS A 45 -4.04 14.53 12.95
CA HIS A 45 -5.22 15.14 12.35
C HIS A 45 -6.51 14.49 12.86
N SER A 46 -7.64 15.20 12.71
CA SER A 46 -8.98 14.68 13.03
C SER A 46 -9.35 13.43 12.24
N GLU A 47 -8.76 13.27 11.06
CA GLU A 47 -8.83 12.06 10.23
C GLU A 47 -7.43 11.44 10.18
N PRO A 48 -7.22 10.23 10.74
CA PRO A 48 -5.96 9.54 10.63
C PRO A 48 -5.58 9.34 9.15
N THR A 49 -4.29 9.46 8.83
CA THR A 49 -3.81 9.22 7.47
C THR A 49 -2.61 8.29 7.46
N ILE A 50 -2.54 7.44 6.45
CA ILE A 50 -1.38 6.59 6.18
C ILE A 50 -0.84 7.01 4.82
N LYS A 51 0.33 7.62 4.83
CA LYS A 51 1.09 7.96 3.62
C LYS A 51 2.11 6.86 3.39
N SER A 52 2.30 6.46 2.14
CA SER A 52 3.33 5.50 1.80
C SER A 52 4.00 5.82 0.47
N THR A 53 5.28 5.50 0.38
CA THR A 53 6.06 5.52 -0.86
C THR A 53 6.64 4.14 -1.07
N HIS A 54 6.37 3.55 -2.22
CA HIS A 54 6.82 2.22 -2.61
C HIS A 54 7.79 2.34 -3.77
N ARG A 55 8.89 1.61 -3.68
CA ARG A 55 9.84 1.41 -4.77
C ARG A 55 9.81 -0.05 -5.17
N THR A 56 9.30 -0.31 -6.37
CA THR A 56 9.15 -1.65 -6.94
C THR A 56 10.15 -1.85 -8.05
N CYS A 57 11.07 -2.80 -7.92
CA CYS A 57 12.13 -3.03 -8.90
C CYS A 57 11.93 -4.34 -9.67
N PHE A 58 11.69 -4.22 -10.97
CA PHE A 58 11.63 -5.34 -11.92
C PHE A 58 13.04 -5.78 -12.30
N ALA A 59 13.36 -7.05 -12.09
CA ALA A 59 14.66 -7.65 -12.40
C ALA A 59 15.88 -6.86 -11.87
N LYS A 60 15.71 -6.10 -10.77
CA LYS A 60 16.71 -5.21 -10.13
C LYS A 60 17.23 -4.03 -10.96
N ILE A 61 16.88 -3.95 -12.25
CA ILE A 61 17.40 -2.93 -13.18
C ILE A 61 16.41 -1.80 -13.44
N TYR A 62 15.12 -2.04 -13.26
CA TYR A 62 14.09 -1.06 -13.57
C TYR A 62 13.15 -0.86 -12.37
N CYS A 63 13.28 0.27 -11.69
CA CYS A 63 12.48 0.60 -10.52
C CYS A 63 11.43 1.65 -10.84
N LEU A 64 10.22 1.42 -10.36
CA LEU A 64 9.10 2.34 -10.43
C LEU A 64 8.70 2.76 -9.03
N ASN A 65 8.29 4.02 -8.90
CA ASN A 65 7.80 4.57 -7.64
C ASN A 65 6.28 4.65 -7.63
N THR A 66 5.69 4.35 -6.48
CA THR A 66 4.28 4.56 -6.19
C THR A 66 4.12 5.32 -4.89
N LYS A 67 3.31 6.37 -4.89
CA LYS A 67 2.93 7.12 -3.69
C LYS A 67 1.46 6.87 -3.41
N SER A 68 1.13 6.56 -2.17
CA SER A 68 -0.25 6.39 -1.72
C SER A 68 -0.52 7.27 -0.49
N GLU A 69 -1.72 7.83 -0.43
CA GLU A 69 -2.27 8.52 0.72
C GLU A 69 -3.64 7.93 1.03
N MET A 70 -3.73 7.22 2.16
CA MET A 70 -4.95 6.62 2.66
C MET A 70 -5.50 7.48 3.80
N ILE A 71 -6.74 7.94 3.66
CA ILE A 71 -7.42 8.84 4.59
C ILE A 71 -8.59 8.08 5.22
N PHE A 72 -8.68 8.14 6.55
CA PHE A 72 -9.70 7.45 7.33
C PHE A 72 -10.68 8.49 7.90
N ALA A 73 -11.85 8.59 7.29
CA ALA A 73 -12.91 9.48 7.73
C ALA A 73 -13.94 8.72 8.59
N ASN A 74 -14.23 9.24 9.77
CA ASN A 74 -15.27 8.68 10.64
C ASN A 74 -16.66 8.99 10.09
N LEU A 75 -17.50 7.96 9.99
CA LEU A 75 -18.92 8.06 9.68
C LEU A 75 -19.73 7.55 10.88
N SER A 76 -20.99 7.96 11.00
CA SER A 76 -21.86 7.54 12.11
C SER A 76 -22.00 6.02 12.23
N ASN A 77 -21.90 5.28 11.12
CA ASN A 77 -22.06 3.82 11.06
C ASN A 77 -20.81 3.10 10.52
N GLY A 78 -19.62 3.69 10.65
CA GLY A 78 -18.37 3.03 10.26
C GLY A 78 -17.26 3.99 9.85
N THR A 79 -16.29 3.49 9.09
CA THR A 79 -15.16 4.29 8.60
C THR A 79 -15.17 4.30 7.07
N ARG A 80 -15.12 5.49 6.48
CA ARG A 80 -14.86 5.65 5.05
C ARG A 80 -13.36 5.74 4.85
N VAL A 81 -12.82 4.83 4.05
CA VAL A 81 -11.41 4.85 3.63
C VAL A 81 -11.33 5.37 2.21
N VAL A 82 -10.50 6.39 1.99
CA VAL A 82 -10.22 6.94 0.66
C VAL A 82 -8.72 6.82 0.42
N GLU A 83 -8.32 6.10 -0.62
CA GLU A 83 -6.91 5.98 -1.01
C GLU A 83 -6.65 6.73 -2.33
N LYS A 84 -5.70 7.66 -2.31
CA LYS A 84 -5.20 8.37 -3.48
C LYS A 84 -3.85 7.78 -3.86
N ILE A 85 -3.72 7.31 -5.10
CA ILE A 85 -2.51 6.63 -5.56
C ILE A 85 -1.95 7.36 -6.79
N LYS A 86 -0.65 7.59 -6.77
CA LYS A 86 0.14 8.07 -7.91
C LYS A 86 1.24 7.06 -8.17
N TYR A 87 1.29 6.49 -9.36
CA TYR A 87 2.26 5.46 -9.71
C TYR A 87 2.94 5.77 -11.04
N GLU A 88 4.21 5.39 -11.13
CA GLU A 88 4.97 5.42 -12.38
C GLU A 88 4.67 4.14 -13.19
N CYS A 89 4.53 4.28 -14.50
CA CYS A 89 4.39 3.13 -15.39
C CYS A 89 5.02 3.42 -16.76
N PRO A 90 5.73 2.45 -17.37
CA PRO A 90 6.16 2.55 -18.76
C PRO A 90 4.97 2.77 -19.69
N TRP A 91 5.10 3.71 -20.63
CA TRP A 91 4.02 4.09 -21.54
C TRP A 91 3.40 2.89 -22.29
N LEU A 92 4.23 1.97 -22.79
CA LEU A 92 3.78 0.75 -23.49
C LEU A 92 3.01 -0.23 -22.60
N LEU A 93 3.18 -0.15 -21.27
CA LEU A 93 2.57 -1.05 -20.29
C LEU A 93 1.47 -0.37 -19.46
N THR A 94 1.01 0.82 -19.86
CA THR A 94 0.04 1.62 -19.10
C THR A 94 -1.19 0.82 -18.66
N LYS A 95 -1.82 0.07 -19.60
CA LYS A 95 -2.99 -0.76 -19.31
C LYS A 95 -2.68 -1.89 -18.32
N PHE A 96 -1.50 -2.50 -18.46
CA PHE A 96 -1.04 -3.56 -17.57
C PHE A 96 -0.85 -3.04 -16.14
N CYS A 97 -0.10 -1.95 -15.94
CA CYS A 97 0.11 -1.37 -14.61
C CYS A 97 -1.22 -0.94 -13.96
N MET A 98 -2.11 -0.31 -14.73
CA MET A 98 -3.40 0.13 -14.22
C MET A 98 -4.23 -1.05 -13.69
N ASN A 99 -4.32 -2.13 -14.47
CA ASN A 99 -5.04 -3.34 -14.07
C ASN A 99 -4.43 -3.97 -12.81
N GLU A 100 -3.10 -4.03 -12.75
CA GLU A 100 -2.37 -4.58 -11.61
C GLU A 100 -2.65 -3.78 -10.33
N VAL A 101 -2.53 -2.45 -10.40
CA VAL A 101 -2.82 -1.55 -9.28
C VAL A 101 -4.26 -1.73 -8.81
N LEU A 102 -5.23 -1.75 -9.75
CA LEU A 102 -6.65 -1.95 -9.41
C LEU A 102 -6.92 -3.31 -8.76
N TYR A 103 -6.29 -4.38 -9.28
CA TYR A 103 -6.42 -5.72 -8.71
C TYR A 103 -5.89 -5.77 -7.28
N GLN A 104 -4.67 -5.28 -7.05
CA GLN A 104 -4.04 -5.28 -5.73
C GLN A 104 -4.87 -4.49 -4.71
N ARG A 105 -5.38 -3.31 -5.11
CA ARG A 105 -6.23 -2.50 -4.23
C ARG A 105 -7.55 -3.20 -3.90
N LYS A 106 -8.17 -3.83 -4.90
CA LYS A 106 -9.40 -4.60 -4.68
C LYS A 106 -9.17 -5.71 -3.66
N GLU A 107 -8.06 -6.43 -3.76
CA GLU A 107 -7.72 -7.49 -2.79
C GLU A 107 -7.41 -6.93 -1.40
N ILE A 108 -6.68 -5.82 -1.29
CA ILE A 108 -6.42 -5.17 0.00
C ILE A 108 -7.72 -4.76 0.67
N PHE A 109 -8.61 -4.04 -0.03
CA PHE A 109 -9.89 -3.62 0.55
C PHE A 109 -10.78 -4.81 0.91
N ARG A 110 -10.80 -5.86 0.08
CA ARG A 110 -11.54 -7.10 0.38
C ARG A 110 -11.01 -7.78 1.65
N GLN A 111 -9.69 -7.86 1.81
CA GLN A 111 -9.05 -8.43 2.99
C GLN A 111 -9.30 -7.57 4.23
N LEU A 112 -9.20 -6.25 4.14
CA LEU A 112 -9.55 -5.33 5.23
C LEU A 112 -10.99 -5.53 5.70
N GLN A 113 -11.95 -5.56 4.76
CA GLN A 113 -13.35 -5.83 5.08
C GLN A 113 -13.53 -7.18 5.77
N THR A 114 -12.81 -8.21 5.30
CA THR A 114 -12.85 -9.55 5.90
C THR A 114 -12.34 -9.49 7.35
N VAL A 115 -11.16 -8.92 7.58
CA VAL A 115 -10.56 -8.80 8.93
C VAL A 115 -11.50 -8.07 9.89
N PHE A 116 -12.06 -6.92 9.48
CA PHE A 116 -12.94 -6.13 10.34
C PHE A 116 -14.37 -6.67 10.47
N ALA A 117 -14.85 -7.51 9.54
CA ALA A 117 -16.13 -8.21 9.69
C ALA A 117 -16.07 -9.33 10.73
N TYR A 118 -14.93 -10.02 10.84
CA TYR A 118 -14.73 -11.11 11.82
C TYR A 118 -14.19 -10.61 13.16
N THR A 119 -13.59 -9.43 13.22
CA THR A 119 -13.18 -8.80 14.47
C THR A 119 -14.39 -8.11 15.10
N ARG A 120 -15.17 -8.86 15.90
CA ARG A 120 -16.16 -8.25 16.80
C ARG A 120 -15.40 -7.52 17.91
N HIS A 121 -15.59 -6.20 17.99
CA HIS A 121 -15.23 -5.40 19.15
C HIS A 121 -16.21 -5.64 20.29
#